data_AF-A0A6M3LUF9-F1
#
_entry.id   AF-A0A6M3LUF9-F1
#
_cell.length_a   1.000
_cell.length_b   1.000
_cell.length_c   1.000
_cell.angle_alpha   90.00
_cell.angle_beta   90.00
_cell.angle_gamma   90.00
#
_symmetry.space_group_name_H-M   'P 1'
#
loop_
_entity.id
_entity.type
_entity.pdbx_description
1 polymer ?
#
loop_
_entity_poly.entity_id
_entity_poly.type
_entity_poly.pdbx_seq_one_letter_code
_entity_poly.pdbx_strand_id
1 'polypeptide(L)'
;MKAAEKNYAVQRVLEIERRKAQAVRDKYPDADKCLSNRDKVAMIKSGKAKIKKDVDYGGYRIDLDSIFVWPEDSKKVKAEKQLAEEIDKLDAQAQQVKDELMLGDEEKALALLRQFERE
;
A
#
# COMPACT_ATOMS: atom_id res chain seq x y z
N MET A 1 29.38 14.57 -4.26
CA MET A 1 28.14 15.20 -3.79
C MET A 1 28.37 15.81 -2.44
N LYS A 2 28.07 17.10 -2.35
CA LYS A 2 27.97 17.81 -1.08
C LYS A 2 26.74 17.32 -0.32
N ALA A 3 26.73 17.46 1.00
CA ALA A 3 25.60 17.03 1.85
C ALA A 3 24.25 17.61 1.40
N ALA A 4 24.24 18.87 0.91
CA ALA A 4 23.04 19.51 0.37
C ALA A 4 22.49 18.81 -0.90
N GLU A 5 23.37 18.31 -1.77
CA GLU A 5 22.98 17.60 -3.01
C GLU A 5 22.41 16.23 -2.69
N LYS A 6 22.99 15.53 -1.71
CA LYS A 6 22.44 14.26 -1.21
C LYS A 6 21.05 14.44 -0.60
N ASN A 7 20.87 15.47 0.23
CA ASN A 7 19.56 15.78 0.82
C ASN A 7 18.52 16.10 -0.26
N TYR A 8 18.90 16.87 -1.28
CA TYR A 8 18.01 17.15 -2.41
C TYR A 8 17.64 15.88 -3.18
N ALA A 9 18.61 15.01 -3.47
CA ALA A 9 18.36 13.75 -4.17
C ALA A 9 17.41 12.83 -3.38
N VAL A 10 17.57 12.72 -2.06
CA VAL A 10 16.67 11.96 -1.20
C VAL A 10 15.25 12.55 -1.21
N GLN A 11 15.11 13.87 -1.11
CA GLN A 11 13.82 14.54 -1.22
C GLN A 11 13.14 14.27 -2.57
N ARG A 12 13.94 14.24 -3.66
CA ARG A 12 13.44 13.91 -4.98
C ARG A 12 12.94 12.47 -5.08
N VAL A 13 13.64 11.50 -4.48
CA VAL A 13 13.17 10.10 -4.39
C VAL A 13 11.82 10.03 -3.69
N LEU A 14 11.68 10.70 -2.53
CA LEU A 14 10.43 10.72 -1.76
C LEU A 14 9.25 11.31 -2.56
N GLU A 15 9.50 12.37 -3.33
CA GLU A 15 8.48 12.97 -4.18
C GLU A 15 8.02 12.02 -5.29
N ILE A 16 8.96 11.34 -5.95
CA ILE A 16 8.68 10.36 -7.01
C ILE A 16 7.92 9.16 -6.44
N GLU A 17 8.38 8.62 -5.31
CA GLU A 17 7.75 7.52 -4.57
C GLU A 17 6.31 7.89 -4.22
N ARG A 18 6.06 9.08 -3.66
CA ARG A 18 4.70 9.54 -3.32
C ARG A 18 3.80 9.61 -4.55
N ARG A 19 4.30 10.17 -5.65
CA ARG A 19 3.53 10.30 -6.91
C ARG A 19 3.19 8.92 -7.48
N LYS A 20 4.15 8.00 -7.49
CA LYS A 20 3.95 6.64 -7.98
C LYS A 20 3.01 5.86 -7.08
N ALA A 21 3.15 5.96 -5.76
CA ALA A 21 2.25 5.32 -4.81
C ALA A 21 0.80 5.79 -5.02
N GLN A 22 0.59 7.07 -5.29
CA GLN A 22 -0.75 7.57 -5.65
C GLN A 22 -1.25 6.96 -6.97
N ALA A 23 -0.42 6.92 -8.01
CA ALA A 23 -0.80 6.31 -9.28
C ALA A 23 -1.12 4.81 -9.14
N VAL A 24 -0.44 4.09 -8.25
CA VAL A 24 -0.77 2.69 -7.92
C VAL A 24 -2.12 2.63 -7.21
N ARG A 25 -2.39 3.47 -6.19
CA ARG A 25 -3.70 3.53 -5.52
C ARG A 25 -4.84 3.79 -6.52
N ASP A 26 -4.62 4.70 -7.47
CA ASP A 26 -5.62 5.04 -8.49
C ASP A 26 -5.94 3.85 -9.44
N LYS A 27 -5.01 2.90 -9.63
CA LYS A 27 -5.25 1.65 -10.38
C LYS A 27 -6.12 0.64 -9.60
N TYR A 28 -6.12 0.74 -8.28
CA TYR A 28 -6.85 -0.16 -7.39
C TYR A 28 -7.96 0.57 -6.63
N PRO A 29 -8.95 1.19 -7.32
CA PRO A 29 -10.01 1.95 -6.67
C PRO A 29 -10.91 1.08 -5.78
N ASP A 30 -10.90 -0.24 -5.99
CA ASP A 30 -11.65 -1.19 -5.17
C ASP A 30 -10.93 -1.54 -3.86
N ALA A 31 -9.65 -1.21 -3.71
CA ALA A 31 -8.91 -1.37 -2.45
C ALA A 31 -9.36 -0.32 -1.42
N ASP A 32 -9.58 0.92 -1.87
CA ASP A 32 -10.07 2.02 -1.02
C ASP A 32 -11.59 1.99 -0.79
N LYS A 33 -12.33 1.14 -1.53
CA LYS A 33 -13.77 0.99 -1.33
C LYS A 33 -14.04 0.11 -0.12
N CYS A 34 -14.80 0.65 0.84
CA CYS A 34 -15.48 -0.17 1.83
C CYS A 34 -16.36 -1.21 1.13
N LEU A 35 -16.28 -2.47 1.57
CA LEU A 35 -17.25 -3.49 1.21
C LEU A 35 -18.64 -2.94 1.51
N SER A 36 -19.51 -2.87 0.50
CA SER A 36 -20.84 -2.34 0.70
C SER A 36 -21.58 -3.19 1.72
N ASN A 37 -22.47 -2.58 2.52
CA ASN A 37 -23.28 -3.35 3.48
C ASN A 37 -24.09 -4.46 2.78
N ARG A 38 -24.47 -4.27 1.51
CA ARG A 38 -25.15 -5.28 0.70
C ARG A 38 -24.26 -6.49 0.44
N ASP A 39 -23.00 -6.28 0.05
CA ASP A 39 -22.05 -7.36 -0.22
C ASP A 39 -21.68 -8.09 1.07
N LYS A 40 -21.46 -7.34 2.16
CA LYS A 40 -21.23 -7.88 3.51
C LYS A 40 -22.37 -8.81 3.93
N VAL A 41 -23.61 -8.36 3.82
CA VAL A 41 -24.79 -9.18 4.14
C VAL A 41 -24.90 -10.39 3.22
N ALA A 42 -24.58 -10.27 1.93
CA ALA A 42 -24.58 -11.41 1.01
C ALA A 42 -23.50 -12.44 1.39
N MET A 43 -22.32 -12.01 1.82
CA MET A 43 -21.25 -12.91 2.31
C MET A 43 -21.61 -13.59 3.62
N ILE A 44 -22.31 -12.90 4.52
CA ILE A 44 -22.85 -13.48 5.76
C ILE A 44 -23.91 -14.53 5.42
N LYS A 45 -24.89 -14.19 4.57
CA LYS A 45 -25.96 -15.12 4.16
C LYS A 45 -25.45 -16.36 3.43
N SER A 46 -24.37 -16.23 2.67
CA SER A 46 -23.75 -17.36 1.97
C SER A 46 -22.77 -18.16 2.84
N GLY A 47 -22.59 -17.79 4.11
CA GLY A 47 -21.70 -18.50 5.05
C GLY A 47 -20.21 -18.31 4.76
N LYS A 48 -19.84 -17.36 3.90
CA LYS A 48 -18.43 -17.10 3.54
C LYS A 48 -17.72 -16.19 4.55
N ALA A 49 -18.46 -15.33 5.24
CA ALA A 49 -17.92 -14.51 6.32
C ALA A 49 -17.79 -15.34 7.60
N LYS A 50 -16.62 -15.28 8.25
CA LYS A 50 -16.39 -15.95 9.54
C LYS A 50 -16.52 -14.93 10.67
N ILE A 51 -16.93 -15.34 11.86
CA ILE A 51 -16.91 -14.46 13.04
C ILE A 51 -15.46 -14.38 13.55
N LYS A 52 -14.99 -13.19 13.93
CA LYS A 52 -13.68 -13.02 14.57
C LYS A 52 -13.67 -13.76 15.91
N LYS A 53 -12.50 -14.25 16.33
CA LYS A 53 -12.37 -14.99 17.60
C LYS A 53 -12.51 -14.08 18.83
N ASP A 54 -12.06 -12.84 18.71
CA ASP A 54 -11.96 -11.88 19.82
C ASP A 54 -12.91 -10.69 19.61
N VAL A 55 -14.19 -10.97 19.32
CA VAL A 55 -15.18 -9.90 19.17
C VAL A 55 -15.50 -9.32 20.54
N ASP A 56 -15.19 -8.03 20.71
CA ASP A 56 -15.68 -7.26 21.85
C ASP A 56 -17.16 -6.87 21.60
N TYR A 57 -18.06 -7.58 22.28
CA TYR A 57 -19.50 -7.32 22.23
C TYR A 57 -19.95 -6.18 23.16
N GLY A 58 -19.05 -5.60 23.95
CA GLY A 58 -19.35 -4.54 24.92
C GLY A 58 -19.31 -3.12 24.36
N GLY A 59 -18.80 -2.93 23.14
CA GLY A 59 -18.66 -1.62 22.51
C GLY A 59 -20.00 -0.99 22.07
N TYR A 60 -20.14 0.32 22.27
CA TYR A 60 -21.35 1.08 21.89
C TYR A 60 -21.56 1.23 20.36
N ARG A 61 -20.52 0.94 19.57
CA ARG A 61 -20.58 0.90 18.11
C ARG A 61 -20.02 -0.42 17.62
N ILE A 62 -20.93 -1.32 17.22
CA ILE A 62 -20.58 -2.59 16.59
C ILE A 62 -20.96 -2.48 15.12
N ASP A 63 -19.98 -2.60 14.23
CA ASP A 63 -20.20 -2.68 12.79
C ASP A 63 -19.89 -4.10 12.29
N LEU A 64 -20.23 -4.38 11.03
CA LEU A 64 -19.98 -5.71 10.47
C LEU A 64 -18.48 -6.00 10.34
N ASP A 65 -17.63 -4.98 10.22
CA ASP A 65 -16.17 -5.14 10.11
C ASP A 65 -15.53 -5.51 11.45
N SER A 66 -16.15 -5.15 12.58
CA SER A 66 -15.69 -5.51 13.92
C SER A 66 -16.07 -6.94 14.30
N ILE A 67 -17.17 -7.47 13.75
CA ILE A 67 -17.66 -8.83 14.04
C ILE A 67 -17.07 -9.88 13.08
N PHE A 68 -17.00 -9.56 11.78
CA PHE A 68 -16.73 -10.56 10.75
C PHE A 68 -15.32 -10.44 10.14
N VAL A 69 -14.76 -11.58 9.78
CA VAL A 69 -13.63 -11.75 8.88
C VAL A 69 -14.20 -11.99 7.48
N TRP A 70 -13.89 -11.08 6.57
CA TRP A 70 -14.30 -11.20 5.17
C TRP A 70 -13.39 -12.18 4.43
N PRO A 71 -13.95 -13.02 3.54
CA PRO A 71 -13.15 -13.95 2.75
C PRO A 71 -12.14 -13.21 1.86
N GLU A 72 -10.93 -13.76 1.79
CA GLU A 72 -9.83 -13.22 0.99
C GLU A 72 -10.16 -13.13 -0.50
N ASP A 73 -11.13 -13.91 -0.96
CA ASP A 73 -11.61 -13.89 -2.34
C ASP A 73 -12.51 -12.72 -2.71
N SER A 74 -12.87 -11.87 -1.75
CA SER A 74 -13.60 -10.65 -2.04
C SER A 74 -12.76 -9.73 -2.94
N LYS A 75 -13.42 -9.05 -3.89
CA LYS A 75 -12.75 -8.10 -4.81
C LYS A 75 -11.91 -7.07 -4.06
N LYS A 76 -12.40 -6.62 -2.90
CA LYS A 76 -11.69 -5.71 -1.99
C LYS A 76 -10.39 -6.32 -1.48
N VAL A 77 -10.45 -7.48 -0.83
CA VAL A 77 -9.24 -8.09 -0.22
C VAL A 77 -8.19 -8.44 -1.28
N LYS A 78 -8.62 -8.87 -2.47
CA LYS A 78 -7.72 -9.04 -3.62
C LYS A 78 -7.07 -7.73 -4.07
N ALA A 79 -7.86 -6.68 -4.22
CA ALA A 79 -7.35 -5.36 -4.61
C ALA A 79 -6.43 -4.76 -3.52
N GLU A 80 -6.76 -4.89 -2.23
CA GLU A 80 -5.90 -4.47 -1.12
C GLU A 80 -4.56 -5.21 -1.11
N LYS A 81 -4.58 -6.52 -1.33
CA LYS A 81 -3.35 -7.33 -1.38
C LYS A 81 -2.48 -6.95 -2.58
N GLN A 82 -3.07 -6.78 -3.76
CA GLN A 82 -2.33 -6.36 -4.97
C GLN A 82 -1.77 -4.95 -4.82
N LEU A 83 -2.55 -4.03 -4.24
CA LEU A 83 -2.09 -2.68 -3.90
C LEU A 83 -0.90 -2.75 -2.94
N ALA A 84 -1.01 -3.51 -1.84
CA ALA A 84 0.06 -3.65 -0.87
C ALA A 84 1.33 -4.24 -1.50
N GLU A 85 1.22 -5.30 -2.31
CA GLU A 85 2.37 -5.90 -3.00
C GLU A 85 3.05 -4.93 -3.99
N GLU A 86 2.29 -4.07 -4.69
CA GLU A 86 2.87 -3.07 -5.60
C GLU A 86 3.51 -1.90 -4.83
N ILE A 87 2.91 -1.45 -3.73
CA ILE A 87 3.49 -0.41 -2.86
C ILE A 87 4.77 -0.92 -2.20
N ASP A 88 4.78 -2.16 -1.67
CA ASP A 88 5.97 -2.75 -1.05
C ASP A 88 7.15 -2.85 -2.03
N LYS A 89 6.87 -3.18 -3.30
CA LYS A 89 7.90 -3.18 -4.35
C LYS A 89 8.42 -1.79 -4.63
N LEU A 90 7.53 -0.80 -4.70
CA LEU A 90 7.89 0.59 -4.92
C LEU A 90 8.77 1.13 -3.78
N ASP A 91 8.39 0.84 -2.54
CA ASP A 91 9.11 1.25 -1.33
C ASP A 91 10.49 0.59 -1.29
N ALA A 92 10.59 -0.70 -1.65
CA ALA A 92 11.86 -1.41 -1.74
C ALA A 92 12.80 -0.78 -2.80
N GLN A 93 12.27 -0.44 -3.98
CA GLN A 93 13.03 0.28 -5.01
C GLN A 93 13.49 1.65 -4.52
N ALA A 94 12.60 2.43 -3.91
CA ALA A 94 12.92 3.75 -3.37
C ALA A 94 14.00 3.67 -2.27
N GLN A 95 13.93 2.66 -1.41
CA GLN A 95 14.92 2.42 -0.36
C GLN A 95 16.28 2.08 -0.97
N GLN A 96 16.34 1.24 -2.00
CA GLN A 96 17.59 0.94 -2.69
C GLN A 96 18.24 2.21 -3.27
N VAL A 97 17.47 3.12 -3.88
CA VAL A 97 18.01 4.40 -4.36
C VAL A 97 18.53 5.26 -3.21
N LYS A 98 17.80 5.34 -2.10
CA LYS A 98 18.20 6.10 -0.89
C LYS A 98 19.49 5.54 -0.29
N ASP A 99 19.62 4.23 -0.19
CA ASP A 99 20.80 3.57 0.37
C ASP A 99 22.05 3.86 -0.48
N GLU A 100 21.95 3.77 -1.82
CA GLU A 100 23.07 4.06 -2.72
C GLU A 100 23.46 5.55 -2.69
N LEU A 101 22.49 6.46 -2.58
CA LEU A 101 22.74 7.89 -2.36
C LEU A 101 23.52 8.16 -1.06
N MET A 102 23.22 7.40 0.00
CA MET A 102 23.85 7.53 1.31
C MET A 102 25.24 6.91 1.34
N LEU A 103 25.42 5.73 0.74
CA LEU A 103 26.68 4.98 0.68
C LEU A 103 27.75 5.63 -0.21
N GLY A 104 27.36 6.55 -1.09
CA GLY A 104 28.30 7.46 -1.78
C GLY A 104 28.75 7.04 -3.17
N ASP A 105 28.15 6.00 -3.76
CA ASP A 105 28.30 5.72 -5.20
C ASP A 105 27.34 6.61 -6.00
N GLU A 106 27.82 7.81 -6.32
CA GLU A 106 27.01 8.88 -6.89
C GLU A 106 26.55 8.60 -8.33
N GLU A 107 27.38 7.95 -9.14
CA GLU A 107 27.03 7.61 -10.52
C GLU A 107 25.95 6.54 -10.54
N LYS A 108 26.09 5.51 -9.72
CA LYS A 108 25.11 4.44 -9.60
C LYS A 108 23.80 4.95 -9.00
N ALA A 109 23.86 5.80 -7.98
CA ALA A 109 22.68 6.39 -7.37
C ALA A 109 21.90 7.30 -8.34
N LEU A 110 22.59 8.10 -9.17
CA LEU A 110 21.95 8.91 -10.21
C LEU A 110 21.35 8.07 -11.33
N ALA A 111 22.00 6.97 -11.71
CA ALA A 111 21.46 6.03 -12.69
C ALA A 111 20.17 5.36 -12.17
N LEU A 112 20.19 4.88 -10.93
CA LEU A 112 19.03 4.29 -10.25
C LEU A 112 17.89 5.30 -10.06
N LEU A 113 18.19 6.55 -9.71
CA LEU A 113 17.19 7.61 -9.61
C LEU A 113 16.50 7.87 -10.96
N ARG A 114 17.27 7.95 -12.05
CA ARG A 114 16.71 8.15 -13.40
C ARG A 114 15.87 6.96 -13.86
N GLN A 115 16.28 5.74 -13.51
CA GLN A 115 15.49 4.54 -13.77
C GLN A 115 14.19 4.57 -12.97
N PHE A 116 14.29 4.87 -11.67
CA PHE A 116 13.15 5.02 -10.78
C PHE A 116 12.21 6.17 -11.19
N GLU A 117 12.66 7.16 -11.94
CA GLU A 117 11.78 8.21 -12.48
C GLU A 117 11.00 7.76 -13.74
N ARG A 118 11.56 6.82 -14.52
CA ARG A 118 11.00 6.37 -15.81
C ARG A 118 10.02 5.20 -15.71
N GLU A 119 10.25 4.29 -14.77
CA GLU A 119 9.32 3.18 -14.46
C GLU A 119 8.00 3.69 -13.90
#